data_AF-G0MP95-F1
#
_entry.id   AF-G0MP95-F1
#
_cell.length_a   1.000
_cell.length_b   1.000
_cell.length_c   1.000
_cell.angle_alpha   90.00
_cell.angle_beta   90.00
_cell.angle_gamma   90.00
#
_symmetry.space_group_name_H-M   'P 1'
#
loop_
_entity.id
_entity.type
_entity.pdbx_description
1 polymer ?
#
loop_
_entity_poly.entity_id
_entity_poly.type
_entity_poly.pdbx_seq_one_letter_code
_entity_poly.pdbx_strand_id
1 'polypeptide(L)'
;MHDKVYRILVTVLLTYIIYSRPSINVTSDFGTSFSIAFADVQKNIEWIYLPEIDANEKSEVLMIVLSRSDNYGRRNVLRKTWMNKRNSESIKEERMKALFLVGMNPGDLRMKKMILEEARLYGDLIVADLNDSYDQLSYKTLTLLLFATRKAPQFNLIGKIDEDVVFFPDQLTPLIENKLIKVNTSSMYGYLVGEGLEVNHIHHGKWFIPISAYSCLKYPGYLSGPFYLTTKLAAEKIITATKHRNFLSVSL
;
A
#
# COMPACT_ATOMS: atom_id res chain seq x y z
N MET A 1 -26.83 19.79 -47.15
CA MET A 1 -26.09 18.50 -47.04
C MET A 1 -24.97 18.53 -45.99
N HIS A 2 -24.42 19.71 -45.65
CA HIS A 2 -23.37 19.88 -44.62
C HIS A 2 -23.81 19.66 -43.16
N ASP A 3 -25.04 20.00 -42.76
CA ASP A 3 -25.48 19.90 -41.34
C ASP A 3 -25.68 18.47 -40.82
N LYS A 4 -26.06 17.52 -41.69
CA LYS A 4 -26.26 16.13 -41.29
C LYS A 4 -24.92 15.44 -40.98
N VAL A 5 -23.85 15.80 -41.70
CA VAL A 5 -22.51 15.24 -41.52
C VAL A 5 -21.90 15.71 -40.19
N TYR A 6 -22.07 16.99 -39.83
CA TYR A 6 -21.61 17.53 -38.54
C TYR A 6 -22.33 16.92 -37.33
N ARG A 7 -23.66 16.73 -37.40
CA ARG A 7 -24.40 16.06 -36.32
C ARG A 7 -23.99 14.61 -36.12
N ILE A 8 -23.69 13.88 -37.20
CA ILE A 8 -23.20 12.49 -37.11
C ILE A 8 -21.80 12.45 -36.50
N LEU A 9 -20.87 13.32 -36.93
CA LEU A 9 -19.52 13.39 -36.37
C LEU A 9 -19.50 13.77 -34.89
N VAL A 10 -20.32 14.75 -34.46
CA VAL A 10 -20.43 15.15 -33.05
C VAL A 10 -21.07 14.04 -32.22
N THR A 11 -22.06 13.32 -32.75
CA THR A 11 -22.66 12.18 -32.04
C THR A 11 -21.68 11.02 -31.94
N VAL A 12 -20.91 10.70 -32.99
CA VAL A 12 -19.88 9.65 -32.95
C VAL A 12 -18.71 10.03 -32.03
N LEU A 13 -18.26 11.29 -32.00
CA LEU A 13 -17.25 11.77 -31.07
C LEU A 13 -17.76 11.78 -29.62
N LEU A 14 -18.98 12.24 -29.36
CA LEU A 14 -19.58 12.16 -28.03
C LEU A 14 -19.81 10.71 -27.61
N THR A 15 -20.24 9.84 -28.51
CA THR A 15 -20.41 8.40 -28.21
C THR A 15 -19.04 7.76 -28.00
N TYR A 16 -18.00 8.12 -28.75
CA TYR A 16 -16.63 7.63 -28.56
C TYR A 16 -16.03 8.14 -27.24
N ILE A 17 -16.26 9.40 -26.86
CA ILE A 17 -15.85 9.98 -25.57
C ILE A 17 -16.67 9.40 -24.39
N ILE A 18 -17.95 9.03 -24.62
CA ILE A 18 -18.80 8.35 -23.64
C ILE A 18 -18.44 6.85 -23.52
N TYR A 19 -17.96 6.19 -24.59
CA TYR A 19 -17.61 4.77 -24.64
C TYR A 19 -16.11 4.44 -24.51
N SER A 20 -15.23 5.42 -24.44
CA SER A 20 -13.81 5.21 -24.10
C SER A 20 -13.48 5.79 -22.72
N ARG A 21 -14.39 5.63 -21.76
CA ARG A 21 -13.92 5.42 -20.39
C ARG A 21 -13.20 4.06 -20.42
N PRO A 22 -11.90 3.97 -20.06
CA PRO A 22 -11.30 2.67 -19.85
C PRO A 22 -12.22 1.90 -18.90
N SER A 23 -12.57 0.66 -19.24
CA SER A 23 -13.32 -0.18 -18.31
C SER A 23 -12.56 -0.15 -17.00
N ILE A 24 -13.15 0.43 -15.96
CA ILE A 24 -12.54 0.49 -14.64
C ILE A 24 -12.47 -0.97 -14.18
N ASN A 25 -11.29 -1.56 -14.34
CA ASN A 25 -11.08 -2.98 -14.11
C ASN A 25 -10.99 -3.22 -12.60
N VAL A 26 -11.17 -4.47 -12.16
CA VAL A 26 -10.93 -4.82 -10.75
C VAL A 26 -9.42 -4.78 -10.49
N THR A 27 -9.02 -4.32 -9.30
CA THR A 27 -7.63 -4.42 -8.84
C THR A 27 -7.11 -5.85 -9.03
N SER A 28 -6.05 -6.02 -9.81
CA SER A 28 -5.57 -7.31 -10.32
C SER A 28 -4.05 -7.35 -10.44
N ASP A 29 -3.43 -8.50 -10.19
CA ASP A 29 -1.99 -8.75 -10.35
C ASP A 29 -1.77 -9.71 -11.54
N PHE A 30 -0.81 -9.37 -12.40
CA PHE A 30 -0.50 -10.05 -13.67
C PHE A 30 0.90 -10.67 -13.68
N GLY A 31 1.51 -10.88 -12.51
CA GLY A 31 2.85 -11.44 -12.39
C GLY A 31 3.91 -10.36 -12.24
N THR A 32 4.29 -9.69 -13.33
CA THR A 32 5.32 -8.63 -13.33
C THR A 32 4.76 -7.23 -13.12
N SER A 33 3.45 -7.06 -13.32
CA SER A 33 2.73 -5.81 -13.12
C SER A 33 1.38 -6.05 -12.46
N PHE A 34 0.75 -4.98 -12.00
CA PHE A 34 -0.57 -5.00 -11.40
C PHE A 34 -1.30 -3.69 -11.65
N SER A 35 -2.62 -3.73 -11.55
CA SER A 35 -3.47 -2.55 -11.65
C SER A 35 -4.19 -2.34 -10.33
N ILE A 36 -4.14 -1.13 -9.80
CA ILE A 36 -4.97 -0.68 -8.69
C ILE A 36 -6.09 0.18 -9.25
N ALA A 37 -7.33 -0.20 -8.96
CA ALA A 37 -8.51 0.49 -9.43
C ALA A 37 -9.40 0.98 -8.29
N PHE A 38 -9.79 2.23 -8.40
CA PHE A 38 -10.84 2.89 -7.61
C PHE A 38 -12.04 3.14 -8.51
N ALA A 39 -13.15 3.64 -7.95
CA ALA A 39 -14.37 3.91 -8.71
C ALA A 39 -14.21 5.00 -9.79
N ASP A 40 -13.19 5.84 -9.67
CA ASP A 40 -12.97 7.04 -10.48
C ASP A 40 -11.59 7.07 -11.17
N VAL A 41 -10.61 6.30 -10.68
CA VAL A 41 -9.25 6.26 -11.23
C VAL A 41 -8.68 4.84 -11.27
N GLN A 42 -7.75 4.60 -12.18
CA GLN A 42 -6.98 3.36 -12.26
C GLN A 42 -5.50 3.68 -12.48
N LYS A 43 -4.62 2.92 -11.83
CA LYS A 43 -3.17 3.05 -11.98
C LYS A 43 -2.54 1.69 -12.22
N ASN A 44 -1.77 1.57 -13.30
CA ASN A 44 -0.94 0.41 -13.56
C ASN A 44 0.44 0.64 -12.93
N ILE A 45 0.98 -0.38 -12.26
CA ILE A 45 2.24 -0.33 -11.54
C ILE A 45 3.02 -1.61 -11.87
N GLU A 46 4.33 -1.49 -11.97
CA GLU A 46 5.23 -2.63 -12.18
C GLU A 46 5.94 -3.03 -10.89
N TRP A 47 6.14 -4.34 -10.72
CA TRP A 47 7.08 -4.86 -9.74
C TRP A 47 8.49 -4.76 -10.34
N ILE A 48 9.25 -3.73 -9.96
CA ILE A 48 10.62 -3.51 -10.45
C ILE A 48 11.58 -4.55 -9.87
N TYR A 49 11.40 -4.89 -8.58
CA TYR A 49 12.16 -5.92 -7.90
C TYR A 49 11.30 -6.54 -6.79
N LEU A 50 11.37 -7.86 -6.68
CA LEU A 50 10.72 -8.62 -5.62
C LEU A 50 11.78 -9.42 -4.86
N PRO A 51 11.70 -9.48 -3.52
CA PRO A 51 12.54 -10.36 -2.74
C PRO A 51 12.08 -11.82 -2.93
N GLU A 52 12.99 -12.77 -2.72
CA GLU A 52 12.62 -14.18 -2.65
C GLU A 52 11.83 -14.45 -1.37
N ILE A 53 10.69 -15.10 -1.53
CA ILE A 53 9.79 -15.47 -0.45
C ILE A 53 9.71 -16.99 -0.42
N ASP A 54 10.20 -17.61 0.66
CA ASP A 54 10.15 -19.06 0.81
C ASP A 54 8.69 -19.50 1.01
N ALA A 55 8.22 -20.38 0.12
CA ALA A 55 6.87 -20.93 0.19
C ALA A 55 6.64 -21.79 1.46
N ASN A 56 7.72 -22.28 2.09
CA ASN A 56 7.68 -23.03 3.34
C ASN A 56 7.94 -22.16 4.57
N GLU A 57 8.04 -20.83 4.41
CA GLU A 57 8.22 -19.90 5.53
C GLU A 57 7.06 -20.07 6.53
N LYS A 58 7.41 -20.36 7.79
CA LYS A 58 6.44 -20.63 8.87
C LYS A 58 6.04 -19.38 9.65
N SER A 59 6.59 -18.23 9.30
CA SER A 59 6.27 -16.95 9.93
C SER A 59 4.78 -16.65 9.80
N GLU A 60 4.15 -16.27 10.91
CA GLU A 60 2.74 -15.87 10.92
C GLU A 60 2.55 -14.42 10.46
N VAL A 61 3.58 -13.58 10.66
CA VAL A 61 3.53 -12.13 10.47
C VAL A 61 4.45 -11.68 9.33
N LEU A 62 3.89 -10.95 8.36
CA LEU A 62 4.64 -10.19 7.38
C LEU A 62 4.57 -8.70 7.74
N MET A 63 5.67 -8.12 8.20
CA MET A 63 5.79 -6.70 8.51
C MET A 63 6.41 -5.96 7.32
N ILE A 64 5.70 -5.01 6.73
CA ILE A 64 6.20 -4.21 5.61
C ILE A 64 6.35 -2.76 6.05
N VAL A 65 7.61 -2.30 6.01
CA VAL A 65 8.00 -0.92 6.30
C VAL A 65 7.85 -0.08 5.03
N LEU A 66 7.00 0.94 5.05
CA LEU A 66 6.94 1.92 3.96
C LEU A 66 8.13 2.87 4.09
N SER A 67 9.04 2.84 3.12
CA SER A 67 10.27 3.63 3.12
C SER A 67 10.43 4.39 1.80
N ARG A 68 10.99 5.59 1.84
CA ARG A 68 11.30 6.35 0.62
C ARG A 68 12.56 5.83 -0.06
N SER A 69 12.64 5.89 -1.38
CA SER A 69 13.84 5.46 -2.13
C SER A 69 15.15 6.10 -1.64
N ASP A 70 15.12 7.38 -1.29
CA ASP A 70 16.25 8.16 -0.77
C ASP A 70 16.63 7.86 0.70
N ASN A 71 15.83 7.10 1.44
CA ASN A 71 16.02 6.84 2.87
C ASN A 71 16.83 5.58 3.21
N TYR A 72 17.92 5.34 2.47
CA TYR A 72 18.85 4.23 2.73
C TYR A 72 19.35 4.19 4.19
N GLY A 73 19.67 5.36 4.75
CA GLY A 73 20.14 5.48 6.13
C GLY A 73 19.11 4.99 7.16
N ARG A 74 17.82 5.32 6.98
CA ARG A 74 16.75 4.86 7.86
C ARG A 74 16.57 3.36 7.78
N ARG A 75 16.53 2.79 6.57
CA ARG A 75 16.47 1.33 6.38
C ARG A 75 17.61 0.61 7.10
N ASN A 76 18.84 1.13 6.99
CA ASN A 76 19.99 0.58 7.71
C ASN A 76 19.90 0.67 9.23
N VAL A 77 19.31 1.74 9.78
CA VAL A 77 19.03 1.82 11.21
C VAL A 77 18.03 0.75 11.62
N LEU A 78 16.95 0.53 10.85
CA LEU A 78 15.95 -0.49 11.14
C LEU A 78 16.55 -1.92 11.08
N ARG A 79 17.37 -2.22 10.07
CA ARG A 79 18.16 -3.48 9.96
C ARG A 79 19.08 -3.74 11.16
N LYS A 80 19.63 -2.68 11.76
CA LYS A 80 20.52 -2.76 12.93
C LYS A 80 19.77 -2.74 14.28
N THR A 81 18.48 -2.44 14.26
CA THR A 81 17.64 -2.33 15.46
C THR A 81 16.64 -3.48 15.49
N TRP A 82 15.33 -3.22 15.35
CA TRP A 82 14.28 -4.22 15.60
C TRP A 82 14.19 -5.31 14.54
N MET A 83 14.73 -5.09 13.32
CA MET A 83 14.82 -6.12 12.28
C MET A 83 16.05 -7.03 12.46
N ASN A 84 16.88 -6.79 13.48
CA ASN A 84 18.07 -7.60 13.71
C ASN A 84 17.75 -8.83 14.59
N LYS A 85 18.15 -10.03 14.14
CA LYS A 85 18.01 -11.29 14.92
C LYS A 85 18.66 -11.25 16.30
N ARG A 86 19.63 -10.35 16.56
CA ARG A 86 20.26 -10.18 17.88
C ARG A 86 19.41 -9.38 18.86
N ASN A 87 18.44 -8.61 18.37
CA ASN A 87 17.67 -7.65 19.17
C ASN A 87 16.18 -8.03 19.28
N SER A 88 15.74 -9.08 18.58
CA SER A 88 14.33 -9.45 18.48
C SER A 88 14.19 -10.96 18.32
N GLU A 89 13.57 -11.62 19.29
CA GLU A 89 13.31 -13.07 19.24
C GLU A 89 12.31 -13.41 18.14
N SER A 90 11.36 -12.52 17.86
CA SER A 90 10.38 -12.70 16.77
C SER A 90 11.03 -12.79 15.40
N ILE A 91 12.12 -12.05 15.17
CA ILE A 91 12.89 -12.12 13.92
C ILE A 91 13.87 -13.30 13.94
N LYS A 92 14.48 -13.59 15.10
CA LYS A 92 15.43 -14.69 15.28
C LYS A 92 14.79 -16.06 15.08
N GLU A 93 13.61 -16.26 15.66
CA GLU A 93 12.84 -17.49 15.62
C GLU A 93 11.87 -17.53 14.43
N GLU A 94 12.01 -16.59 13.49
CA GLU A 94 11.28 -16.58 12.22
C GLU A 94 9.75 -16.60 12.42
N ARG A 95 9.26 -15.97 13.50
CA ARG A 95 7.83 -15.70 13.71
C ARG A 95 7.35 -14.53 12.84
N MET A 96 8.26 -13.61 12.50
CA MET A 96 8.00 -12.43 11.70
C MET A 96 9.03 -12.28 10.58
N LYS A 97 8.54 -12.07 9.36
CA LYS A 97 9.32 -11.60 8.22
C LYS A 97 9.16 -10.09 8.10
N ALA A 98 10.27 -9.35 7.99
CA ALA A 98 10.25 -7.91 7.81
C ALA A 98 10.83 -7.52 6.45
N LEU A 99 10.13 -6.67 5.69
CA LEU A 99 10.52 -6.18 4.38
C LEU A 99 10.33 -4.67 4.28
N PHE A 100 11.03 -4.02 3.36
CA PHE A 100 10.80 -2.64 2.96
C PHE A 100 9.99 -2.59 1.67
N LEU A 101 9.00 -1.69 1.58
CA LEU A 101 8.38 -1.30 0.32
C LEU A 101 8.83 0.11 -0.06
N VAL A 102 9.47 0.20 -1.22
CA VAL A 102 10.01 1.43 -1.79
C VAL A 102 9.33 1.74 -3.13
N GLY A 103 8.90 2.99 -3.30
CA GLY A 103 8.47 3.51 -4.58
C GLY A 103 9.66 4.06 -5.37
N MET A 104 9.77 3.68 -6.64
CA MET A 104 10.76 4.22 -7.55
C MET A 104 10.11 5.04 -8.65
N ASN A 105 10.62 6.24 -8.89
CA ASN A 105 10.32 7.02 -10.09
C ASN A 105 11.20 6.49 -11.25
N PRO A 106 10.62 6.01 -12.37
CA PRO A 106 11.39 5.48 -13.50
C PRO A 106 12.36 6.48 -14.13
N GLY A 107 12.09 7.78 -14.01
CA GLY A 107 12.95 8.84 -14.53
C GLY A 107 14.25 9.02 -13.75
N ASP A 108 14.33 8.56 -12.50
CA ASP A 108 15.55 8.67 -11.69
C ASP A 108 16.42 7.41 -11.83
N LEU A 109 17.15 7.35 -12.95
CA LEU A 109 18.03 6.22 -13.26
C LEU A 109 19.15 6.01 -12.22
N ARG A 110 19.62 7.08 -11.59
CA ARG A 110 20.68 7.01 -10.57
C ARG A 110 20.15 6.35 -9.31
N MET A 111 19.01 6.83 -8.79
CA MET A 111 18.35 6.23 -7.63
C MET A 111 17.94 4.79 -7.93
N LYS A 112 17.44 4.51 -9.15
CA LYS A 112 17.08 3.14 -9.58
C LYS A 112 18.26 2.18 -9.51
N LYS A 113 19.45 2.60 -9.94
CA LYS A 113 20.65 1.77 -9.82
C LYS A 113 20.97 1.48 -8.35
N MET A 114 21.00 2.51 -7.51
CA MET A 114 21.34 2.38 -6.09
C MET A 114 20.35 1.48 -5.33
N ILE A 115 19.04 1.63 -5.56
CA ILE A 115 18.03 0.81 -4.87
C ILE A 115 18.12 -0.66 -5.28
N LEU A 116 18.44 -0.94 -6.55
CA LEU A 116 18.56 -2.31 -7.04
C LEU A 116 19.86 -2.99 -6.57
N GLU A 117 20.92 -2.22 -6.34
CA GLU A 117 22.12 -2.71 -5.66
C GLU A 117 21.81 -3.04 -4.20
N GLU A 118 21.10 -2.15 -3.48
CA GLU A 118 20.63 -2.43 -2.11
C GLU A 118 19.74 -3.66 -2.04
N ALA A 119 18.75 -3.77 -2.94
CA ALA A 119 17.79 -4.85 -2.94
C ALA A 119 18.46 -6.22 -3.13
N ARG A 120 19.45 -6.30 -4.04
CA ARG A 120 20.25 -7.52 -4.23
C ARG A 120 21.17 -7.83 -3.06
N LEU A 121 21.69 -6.80 -2.38
CA LEU A 121 22.60 -6.97 -1.25
C LEU A 121 21.89 -7.53 -0.01
N TYR A 122 20.69 -7.04 0.28
CA TYR A 122 19.98 -7.38 1.53
C TYR A 122 18.81 -8.34 1.35
N GLY A 123 18.24 -8.45 0.15
CA GLY A 123 17.11 -9.36 -0.14
C GLY A 123 15.81 -8.99 0.59
N ASP A 124 15.70 -7.78 1.15
CA ASP A 124 14.59 -7.34 2.00
C ASP A 124 13.78 -6.19 1.38
N LEU A 125 13.94 -5.92 0.09
CA LEU A 125 13.26 -4.83 -0.63
C LEU A 125 12.21 -5.34 -1.61
N ILE A 126 11.03 -4.75 -1.54
CA ILE A 126 10.02 -4.72 -2.59
C ILE A 126 10.15 -3.35 -3.26
N VAL A 127 10.39 -3.34 -4.58
CA VAL A 127 10.51 -2.09 -5.35
C VAL A 127 9.41 -2.07 -6.39
N ALA A 128 8.57 -1.04 -6.34
CA ALA A 128 7.46 -0.83 -7.27
C ALA A 128 7.64 0.47 -8.06
N ASP A 129 7.14 0.50 -9.29
CA ASP A 129 7.04 1.71 -10.11
C ASP A 129 5.94 2.64 -9.55
N LEU A 130 6.29 3.31 -8.46
CA LEU A 130 5.41 4.21 -7.75
C LEU A 130 6.21 5.41 -7.27
N ASN A 131 5.72 6.61 -7.53
CA ASN A 131 6.35 7.81 -6.98
C ASN A 131 6.15 7.87 -5.45
N ASP A 132 7.23 8.09 -4.70
CA ASP A 132 7.20 8.26 -3.25
C ASP A 132 6.82 9.69 -2.86
N SER A 133 5.54 10.00 -3.03
CA SER A 133 4.90 11.24 -2.61
C SER A 133 3.66 10.96 -1.76
N TYR A 134 3.28 11.90 -0.89
CA TYR A 134 2.25 11.66 0.12
C TYR A 134 0.87 11.40 -0.49
N ASP A 135 0.56 12.07 -1.60
CA ASP A 135 -0.65 11.86 -2.40
C ASP A 135 -0.75 10.45 -3.00
N GLN A 136 0.37 9.71 -3.07
CA GLN A 136 0.43 8.34 -3.59
C GLN A 136 0.44 7.28 -2.48
N LEU A 137 0.34 7.67 -1.20
CA LEU A 137 0.42 6.74 -0.07
C LEU A 137 -0.67 5.67 -0.09
N SER A 138 -1.87 6.01 -0.57
CA SER A 138 -2.97 5.07 -0.78
C SER A 138 -2.62 3.98 -1.80
N TYR A 139 -1.96 4.34 -2.91
CA TYR A 139 -1.45 3.34 -3.86
C TYR A 139 -0.35 2.49 -3.23
N LYS A 140 0.59 3.11 -2.51
CA LYS A 140 1.67 2.39 -1.83
C LYS A 140 1.16 1.38 -0.81
N THR A 141 0.11 1.75 -0.08
CA THR A 141 -0.58 0.87 0.87
C THR A 141 -1.27 -0.29 0.18
N LEU A 142 -1.96 -0.05 -0.94
CA LEU A 142 -2.59 -1.13 -1.71
C LEU A 142 -1.57 -2.04 -2.40
N THR A 143 -0.42 -1.49 -2.83
CA THR A 143 0.73 -2.27 -3.30
C THR A 143 1.24 -3.22 -2.20
N LEU A 144 1.38 -2.74 -0.96
CA LEU A 144 1.73 -3.58 0.20
C LEU A 144 0.73 -4.73 0.38
N LEU A 145 -0.57 -4.45 0.37
CA LEU A 145 -1.60 -5.48 0.53
C LEU A 145 -1.62 -6.48 -0.64
N LEU A 146 -1.40 -6.02 -1.86
CA LEU A 146 -1.31 -6.88 -3.04
C LEU A 146 -0.09 -7.80 -2.98
N PHE A 147 1.08 -7.28 -2.63
CA PHE A 147 2.26 -8.11 -2.43
C PHE A 147 1.98 -9.19 -1.39
N ALA A 148 1.46 -8.81 -0.23
CA ALA A 148 1.19 -9.73 0.86
C ALA A 148 0.15 -10.80 0.49
N THR A 149 -0.88 -10.47 -0.27
CA THR A 149 -1.95 -11.43 -0.62
C THR A 149 -1.66 -12.26 -1.87
N ARG A 150 -0.81 -11.78 -2.80
CA ARG A 150 -0.55 -12.43 -4.10
C ARG A 150 0.84 -13.01 -4.24
N LYS A 151 1.86 -12.41 -3.63
CA LYS A 151 3.27 -12.85 -3.72
C LYS A 151 3.76 -13.55 -2.46
N ALA A 152 3.13 -13.26 -1.32
CA ALA A 152 3.45 -13.86 -0.03
C ALA A 152 2.21 -14.44 0.69
N PRO A 153 1.43 -15.33 0.03
CA PRO A 153 0.13 -15.76 0.53
C PRO A 153 0.18 -16.63 1.80
N GLN A 154 1.35 -17.09 2.24
CA GLN A 154 1.52 -17.93 3.43
C GLN A 154 1.36 -17.17 4.75
N PHE A 155 1.50 -15.84 4.74
CA PHE A 155 1.36 -15.01 5.94
C PHE A 155 -0.12 -14.69 6.22
N ASN A 156 -0.54 -14.85 7.48
CA ASN A 156 -1.93 -14.62 7.89
C ASN A 156 -2.16 -13.24 8.51
N LEU A 157 -1.10 -12.62 9.03
CA LEU A 157 -1.12 -11.27 9.60
C LEU A 157 -0.14 -10.37 8.85
N ILE A 158 -0.65 -9.24 8.38
CA ILE A 158 0.09 -8.29 7.55
C ILE A 158 0.21 -6.99 8.33
N GLY A 159 1.44 -6.56 8.61
CA GLY A 159 1.73 -5.29 9.25
C GLY A 159 2.14 -4.25 8.22
N LYS A 160 1.59 -3.05 8.37
CA LYS A 160 2.12 -1.83 7.78
C LYS A 160 2.76 -1.01 8.89
N ILE A 161 3.97 -0.52 8.64
CA ILE A 161 4.67 0.39 9.55
C ILE A 161 5.42 1.47 8.76
N ASP A 162 5.47 2.71 9.27
CA ASP A 162 6.33 3.74 8.70
C ASP A 162 7.78 3.61 9.16
N GLU A 163 8.72 4.04 8.33
CA GLU A 163 10.16 3.96 8.59
C GLU A 163 10.67 4.84 9.75
N ASP A 164 9.81 5.70 10.32
CA ASP A 164 10.10 6.56 11.47
C ASP A 164 9.42 6.11 12.77
N VAL A 165 8.86 4.89 12.80
CA VAL A 165 8.23 4.29 13.98
C VAL A 165 9.21 3.40 14.74
N VAL A 166 9.26 3.58 16.07
CA VAL A 166 9.92 2.65 16.98
C VAL A 166 9.00 1.47 17.24
N PHE A 167 9.50 0.25 17.05
CA PHE A 167 8.70 -0.97 17.12
C PHE A 167 9.38 -2.06 17.94
N PHE A 168 8.58 -2.83 18.68
CA PHE A 168 9.01 -3.93 19.53
C PHE A 168 8.31 -5.22 19.07
N PRO A 169 8.89 -5.97 18.10
CA PRO A 169 8.26 -7.15 17.50
C PRO A 169 7.82 -8.20 18.53
N ASP A 170 8.61 -8.39 19.58
CA ASP A 170 8.40 -9.40 20.62
C ASP A 170 7.14 -9.18 21.44
N GLN A 171 6.57 -7.97 21.40
CA GLN A 171 5.29 -7.67 22.03
C GLN A 171 4.10 -8.18 21.21
N LEU A 172 4.25 -8.54 19.93
CA LEU A 172 3.17 -9.08 19.12
C LEU A 172 2.92 -10.57 19.38
N THR A 173 3.96 -11.36 19.63
CA THR A 173 3.86 -12.81 19.89
C THR A 173 2.83 -13.15 20.99
N PRO A 174 2.89 -12.56 22.20
CA PRO A 174 1.91 -12.89 23.24
C PRO A 174 0.48 -12.44 22.87
N LEU A 175 0.30 -11.43 22.01
CA LEU A 175 -1.03 -11.02 21.56
C LEU A 175 -1.66 -12.05 20.61
N ILE A 176 -0.84 -12.71 19.79
CA ILE A 176 -1.27 -13.77 18.88
C ILE A 176 -1.54 -15.06 19.67
N GLU A 177 -0.59 -15.47 20.52
CA GLU A 177 -0.70 -16.70 21.32
C GLU A 177 -1.90 -16.68 22.28
N ASN A 178 -2.16 -15.53 22.90
CA ASN A 178 -3.33 -15.33 23.77
C ASN A 178 -4.64 -15.07 23.00
N LYS A 179 -4.63 -15.18 21.66
CA LYS A 179 -5.80 -15.00 20.78
C LYS A 179 -6.47 -13.62 20.89
N LEU A 180 -5.72 -12.60 21.33
CA LEU A 180 -6.15 -11.19 21.27
C LEU A 180 -6.11 -10.71 19.82
N ILE A 181 -5.08 -11.12 19.08
CA ILE A 181 -5.03 -11.01 17.62
C ILE A 181 -5.48 -12.34 17.02
N LYS A 182 -6.66 -12.34 16.40
CA LYS A 182 -7.22 -13.52 15.73
C LYS A 182 -6.88 -13.47 14.24
N VAL A 183 -5.81 -14.12 13.84
CA VAL A 183 -5.26 -14.06 12.47
C VAL A 183 -6.20 -14.61 11.39
N ASN A 184 -7.08 -15.55 11.74
CA ASN A 184 -8.05 -16.17 10.81
C ASN A 184 -9.40 -15.43 10.72
N THR A 185 -9.47 -14.18 11.18
CA THR A 185 -10.68 -13.36 11.09
C THR A 185 -10.55 -12.30 9.99
N SER A 186 -11.61 -11.54 9.75
CA SER A 186 -11.56 -10.36 8.88
C SER A 186 -11.48 -9.12 9.77
N SER A 187 -10.28 -8.81 10.27
CA SER A 187 -10.06 -7.79 11.29
C SER A 187 -8.82 -6.96 11.00
N MET A 188 -8.81 -5.73 11.52
CA MET A 188 -7.63 -4.89 11.59
C MET A 188 -7.37 -4.51 13.06
N TYR A 189 -6.10 -4.29 13.40
CA TYR A 189 -5.65 -3.95 14.74
C TYR A 189 -4.72 -2.75 14.67
N GLY A 190 -4.90 -1.78 15.56
CA GLY A 190 -4.10 -0.56 15.60
C GLY A 190 -4.73 0.48 16.51
N TYR A 191 -4.19 1.69 16.50
CA TYR A 191 -4.78 2.80 17.24
C TYR A 191 -6.01 3.31 16.49
N LEU A 192 -7.20 3.09 17.06
CA LEU A 192 -8.46 3.58 16.51
C LEU A 192 -8.57 5.09 16.75
N VAL A 193 -8.57 5.84 15.67
CA VAL A 193 -9.02 7.22 15.67
C VAL A 193 -10.53 7.20 15.56
N GLY A 194 -11.20 7.72 16.60
CA GLY A 194 -12.66 7.75 16.68
C GLY A 194 -13.31 8.51 15.51
N GLU A 195 -14.57 8.20 15.27
CA GLU A 195 -15.36 8.91 14.26
C GLU A 195 -15.52 10.38 14.59
N GLY A 196 -15.76 11.19 13.57
CA GLY A 196 -16.22 12.56 13.75
C GLY A 196 -15.15 13.64 13.66
N LEU A 197 -13.89 13.29 13.37
CA LEU A 197 -12.85 14.26 13.03
C LEU A 197 -13.22 15.02 11.76
N GLU A 198 -13.06 16.34 11.81
CA GLU A 198 -13.37 17.22 10.68
C GLU A 198 -12.41 17.00 9.52
N VAL A 199 -12.97 16.99 8.31
CA VAL A 199 -12.21 16.91 7.08
C VAL A 199 -11.70 18.30 6.73
N ASN A 200 -10.39 18.41 6.48
CA ASN A 200 -9.80 19.67 6.09
C ASN A 200 -10.11 19.98 4.61
N HIS A 201 -11.12 20.81 4.37
CA HIS A 201 -11.44 21.36 3.04
C HIS A 201 -10.81 22.74 2.78
N ILE A 202 -9.89 23.19 3.64
CA ILE A 202 -9.21 24.49 3.49
C ILE A 202 -8.08 24.33 2.48
N HIS A 203 -8.23 24.98 1.32
CA HIS A 203 -7.20 25.04 0.29
C HIS A 203 -5.86 25.53 0.88
N HIS A 204 -4.76 24.84 0.55
CA HIS A 204 -3.39 25.08 1.04
C HIS A 204 -3.10 24.70 2.50
N GLY A 205 -4.04 24.06 3.20
CA GLY A 205 -3.77 23.44 4.49
C GLY A 205 -3.11 22.07 4.36
N LYS A 206 -2.27 21.71 5.33
CA LYS A 206 -1.78 20.33 5.47
C LYS A 206 -2.99 19.39 5.55
N TRP A 207 -2.95 18.30 4.80
CA TRP A 207 -4.03 17.32 4.72
C TRP A 207 -5.31 17.82 4.03
N PHE A 208 -5.20 18.82 3.14
CA PHE A 208 -6.34 19.27 2.34
C PHE A 208 -6.92 18.12 1.50
N ILE A 209 -8.24 17.98 1.57
CA ILE A 209 -9.04 17.08 0.72
C ILE A 209 -10.08 17.92 -0.04
N PRO A 210 -10.11 17.86 -1.38
CA PRO A 210 -11.14 18.54 -2.15
C PRO A 210 -12.50 17.86 -1.92
N ILE A 211 -13.57 18.66 -1.86
CA ILE A 211 -14.96 18.19 -1.70
C ILE A 211 -15.33 17.16 -2.78
N SER A 212 -14.76 17.27 -3.98
CA SER A 212 -14.95 16.32 -5.07
C SER A 212 -14.38 14.92 -4.79
N ALA A 213 -13.34 14.81 -3.97
CA ALA A 213 -12.77 13.53 -3.56
C ALA A 213 -13.51 12.95 -2.34
N TYR A 214 -13.87 13.81 -1.37
CA TYR A 214 -14.62 13.42 -0.19
C TYR A 214 -15.61 14.52 0.21
N SER A 215 -16.91 14.25 0.06
CA SER A 215 -17.95 15.27 0.33
C SER A 215 -18.45 15.27 1.76
N CYS A 216 -18.10 14.27 2.58
CA CYS A 216 -18.50 14.23 3.97
C CYS A 216 -17.68 15.22 4.79
N LEU A 217 -18.32 15.88 5.76
CA LEU A 217 -17.66 16.84 6.65
C LEU A 217 -16.77 16.19 7.72
N LYS A 218 -17.00 14.90 7.98
CA LYS A 218 -16.37 14.15 9.06
C LYS A 218 -15.89 12.79 8.56
N TYR A 219 -14.74 12.35 9.04
CA TYR A 219 -14.24 11.01 8.75
C TYR A 219 -15.01 9.94 9.55
N PRO A 220 -15.18 8.72 8.99
CA PRO A 220 -15.51 7.55 9.78
C PRO A 220 -14.36 7.22 10.73
N GLY A 221 -14.57 6.30 11.67
CA GLY A 221 -13.45 5.73 12.44
C GLY A 221 -12.42 5.07 11.52
N TYR A 222 -11.13 5.30 11.78
CA TYR A 222 -10.03 4.73 11.01
C TYR A 222 -8.84 4.39 11.91
N LEU A 223 -7.93 3.54 11.44
CA LEU A 223 -6.70 3.25 12.17
C LEU A 223 -5.63 4.29 11.84
N SER A 224 -4.92 4.74 12.87
CA SER A 224 -3.81 5.68 12.73
C SER A 224 -2.76 5.19 11.72
N GLY A 225 -2.30 6.11 10.88
CA GLY A 225 -1.41 5.82 9.76
C GLY A 225 -0.09 5.13 10.12
N PRO A 226 0.66 5.55 11.16
CA PRO A 226 2.03 5.08 11.40
C PRO A 226 2.19 3.56 11.55
N PHE A 227 1.21 2.88 12.14
CA PHE A 227 1.25 1.43 12.35
C PHE A 227 -0.15 0.84 12.42
N TYR A 228 -0.36 -0.26 11.70
CA TYR A 228 -1.51 -1.14 11.89
C TYR A 228 -1.22 -2.54 11.38
N LEU A 229 -2.02 -3.49 11.87
CA LEU A 229 -2.04 -4.87 11.42
C LEU A 229 -3.38 -5.13 10.73
N THR A 230 -3.36 -5.94 9.68
CA THR A 230 -4.54 -6.42 8.97
C THR A 230 -4.42 -7.91 8.76
N THR A 231 -5.50 -8.65 8.99
CA THR A 231 -5.52 -10.06 8.62
C THR A 231 -5.59 -10.20 7.10
N LYS A 232 -5.10 -11.34 6.59
CA LYS A 232 -5.16 -11.62 5.14
C LYS A 232 -6.58 -11.48 4.56
N LEU A 233 -7.59 -12.01 5.26
CA LEU A 233 -9.00 -11.90 4.84
C LEU A 233 -9.50 -10.45 4.81
N ALA A 234 -9.06 -9.60 5.75
CA ALA A 234 -9.39 -8.17 5.72
C ALA A 234 -8.69 -7.47 4.56
N ALA A 235 -7.41 -7.77 4.31
CA ALA A 235 -6.65 -7.22 3.19
C ALA A 235 -7.32 -7.53 1.82
N GLU A 236 -7.73 -8.78 1.60
CA GLU A 236 -8.43 -9.19 0.37
C GLU A 236 -9.77 -8.45 0.19
N LYS A 237 -10.53 -8.24 1.27
CA LYS A 237 -11.76 -7.44 1.24
C LYS A 237 -11.48 -5.96 0.94
N ILE A 238 -10.43 -5.38 1.51
CA ILE A 238 -10.03 -4.00 1.22
C ILE A 238 -9.71 -3.85 -0.27
N ILE A 239 -8.86 -4.74 -0.81
CA ILE A 239 -8.47 -4.75 -2.23
C ILE A 239 -9.69 -4.85 -3.15
N THR A 240 -10.65 -5.73 -2.83
CA THR A 240 -11.85 -5.92 -3.66
C THR A 240 -12.85 -4.77 -3.54
N ALA A 241 -12.86 -4.06 -2.42
CA ALA A 241 -13.76 -2.94 -2.16
C ALA A 241 -13.32 -1.62 -2.83
N THR A 242 -12.05 -1.46 -3.23
CA THR A 242 -11.53 -0.19 -3.77
C THR A 242 -12.31 0.31 -4.98
N LYS A 243 -12.75 -0.59 -5.87
CA LYS A 243 -13.57 -0.27 -7.06
C LYS A 243 -14.91 0.39 -6.74
N HIS A 244 -15.32 0.39 -5.46
CA HIS A 244 -16.56 1.01 -4.98
C HIS A 244 -16.31 2.31 -4.19
N ARG A 245 -15.08 2.84 -4.21
CA ARG A 245 -14.69 4.06 -3.50
C ARG A 245 -13.91 4.96 -4.44
N ASN A 246 -14.14 6.27 -4.35
CA ASN A 246 -13.30 7.24 -5.05
C ASN A 246 -11.92 7.30 -4.39
N PHE A 247 -10.91 7.63 -5.19
CA PHE A 247 -9.56 7.80 -4.68
C PHE A 247 -9.46 9.07 -3.82
N LEU A 248 -9.01 8.88 -2.58
CA LEU A 248 -8.71 9.97 -1.67
C LEU A 248 -7.24 10.33 -1.78
N SER A 249 -6.97 11.39 -2.54
CA SER A 249 -5.67 12.05 -2.56
C SER A 249 -5.63 13.10 -1.46
N VAL A 250 -4.56 13.06 -0.66
CA VAL A 250 -4.30 14.04 0.40
C VAL A 250 -3.01 14.75 0.06
N SER A 251 -3.03 16.08 0.11
CA SER A 251 -1.84 16.90 -0.10
C SER A 251 -1.19 17.30 1.23
N LEU A 252 0.15 17.34 1.24
CA LEU A 252 0.97 17.78 2.37
C LEU A 252 1.46 19.20 2.17
#